data_AF-A0A7K0IZG1-F1
#
_entry.id   AF-A0A7K0IZG1-F1
#
_cell.length_a   1.000
_cell.length_b   1.000
_cell.length_c   1.000
_cell.angle_alpha   90.00
_cell.angle_beta   90.00
_cell.angle_gamma   90.00
#
_symmetry.space_group_name_H-M   'P 1'
#
loop_
_entity.id
_entity.type
_entity.pdbx_description
1 polymer ?
#
loop_
_entity_poly.entity_id
_entity_poly.type
_entity_poly.pdbx_seq_one_letter_code
_entity_poly.pdbx_strand_id
1 'polypeptide(L)' 'MLIQVNYPDGRNDYVKGFVLDKLIESNEIIKFKRSSGWVTLGVDPVRTTRRARQNHYVQ' A
#
# COMPACT_ATOMS: atom_id res chain seq x y z
N MET A 1 -4.91 -5.69 -14.08
CA MET A 1 -5.23 -6.66 -13.01
C MET A 1 -6.04 -5.95 -11.93
N LEU A 2 -7.06 -6.62 -11.39
CA LEU A 2 -7.79 -6.16 -10.21
C LEU A 2 -7.13 -6.70 -8.94
N ILE A 3 -7.13 -5.90 -7.88
CA ILE A 3 -6.54 -6.21 -6.58
C ILE A 3 -7.63 -6.11 -5.53
N GLN A 4 -7.79 -7.16 -4.73
CA GLN A 4 -8.73 -7.15 -3.62
C GLN A 4 -8.20 -6.27 -2.48
N VAL A 5 -9.07 -5.44 -1.91
CA VAL A 5 -8.77 -4.56 -0.77
C VAL A 5 -9.79 -4.77 0.35
N ASN A 6 -9.39 -4.46 1.57
CA ASN A 6 -10.25 -4.45 2.76
C ASN A 6 -10.21 -3.06 3.40
N TYR A 7 -11.39 -2.51 3.65
CA TYR A 7 -11.61 -1.19 4.25
C TYR A 7 -11.74 -1.31 5.78
N PRO A 8 -11.55 -0.21 6.54
CA PRO A 8 -11.68 -0.21 8.00
C PRO A 8 -13.06 -0.66 8.50
N ASP A 9 -14.11 -0.43 7.71
CA ASP A 9 -15.49 -0.83 7.98
C ASP A 9 -15.76 -2.33 7.73
N GLY A 10 -14.72 -3.09 7.36
CA GLY A 10 -14.80 -4.52 7.06
C GLY A 10 -15.24 -4.83 5.63
N ARG A 11 -15.57 -3.82 4.82
CA ARG A 11 -15.94 -4.02 3.42
C ARG A 11 -14.75 -4.53 2.60
N ASN A 12 -15.03 -5.41 1.65
CA ASN A 12 -14.06 -5.84 0.64
C ASN A 12 -14.47 -5.34 -0.74
N ASP A 13 -13.49 -4.95 -1.55
CA ASP A 13 -13.72 -4.52 -2.94
C ASP A 13 -12.53 -4.92 -3.84
N TYR A 14 -12.68 -4.76 -5.15
CA TYR A 14 -11.66 -4.97 -6.16
C TYR A 14 -11.33 -3.68 -6.89
N VAL A 15 -10.08 -3.26 -6.85
CA VAL A 15 -9.63 -2.01 -7.48
C VAL A 15 -8.57 -2.25 -8.54
N LYS A 16 -8.42 -1.32 -9.48
CA LYS A 16 -7.29 -1.33 -10.42
C LYS A 16 -6.01 -0.95 -9.67
N GLY A 17 -4.86 -1.44 -10.15
CA GLY A 17 -3.56 -1.15 -9.50
C GLY A 17 -3.27 0.33 -9.26
N PHE A 18 -3.60 1.21 -10.21
CA PHE A 18 -3.39 2.66 -10.03
C PHE A 18 -4.32 3.30 -8.99
N VAL A 19 -5.45 2.66 -8.65
CA VAL A 19 -6.35 3.11 -7.58
C VAL A 19 -5.82 2.63 -6.24
N LEU A 20 -5.24 1.42 -6.19
CA LEU A 20 -4.61 0.89 -4.98
C LEU A 20 -3.56 1.85 -4.41
N ASP A 21 -2.66 2.37 -5.26
CA ASP A 21 -1.60 3.28 -4.80
C ASP A 21 -2.20 4.53 -4.11
N LYS A 22 -3.26 5.10 -4.69
CA LYS A 22 -3.97 6.23 -4.09
C LYS A 22 -4.63 5.87 -2.76
N LEU A 23 -5.28 4.71 -2.66
CA LEU A 23 -5.91 4.24 -1.43
C LEU A 23 -4.90 3.97 -0.31
N ILE A 24 -3.69 3.52 -0.66
CA ILE A 24 -2.59 3.37 0.29
C ILE A 24 -2.10 4.74 0.75
N GLU A 25 -1.86 5.68 -0.18
CA GLU A 25 -1.41 7.04 0.13
C GLU A 25 -2.43 7.83 0.97
N SER A 26 -3.73 7.63 0.74
CA SER A 26 -4.81 8.29 1.47
C SER A 26 -5.25 7.56 2.75
N ASN A 27 -4.65 6.41 3.08
CA ASN A 27 -5.04 5.55 4.20
C ASN A 27 -6.53 5.13 4.20
N GLU A 28 -7.12 4.95 3.02
CA GLU A 28 -8.54 4.56 2.89
C GLU A 28 -8.80 3.06 3.08
N ILE A 29 -7.76 2.23 2.95
CA ILE A 29 -7.84 0.77 3.14
C ILE A 29 -6.92 0.33 4.27
N ILE A 30 -7.13 -0.88 4.79
CA ILE A 30 -6.27 -1.48 5.82
C ILE A 30 -5.52 -2.70 5.32
N LYS A 31 -6.02 -3.40 4.29
CA LYS A 31 -5.34 -4.56 3.69
C LYS A 31 -5.54 -4.62 2.19
N PHE A 32 -4.60 -5.26 1.49
CA PHE A 32 -4.77 -5.60 0.07
C PHE A 32 -4.14 -6.95 -0.26
N LYS A 33 -4.64 -7.60 -1.32
CA LYS A 33 -4.23 -8.96 -1.71
C LYS A 33 -3.14 -8.93 -2.78
N ARG A 34 -2.00 -9.58 -2.50
CA ARG A 34 -0.98 -9.96 -3.48
C ARG A 34 -1.07 -11.45 -3.80
N SER A 35 -0.34 -11.89 -4.82
CA SER A 35 -0.18 -13.32 -5.13
C SER A 35 0.34 -14.13 -3.93
N SER A 36 1.17 -13.53 -3.09
CA SER A 36 1.74 -14.16 -1.89
C SER A 36 0.81 -14.18 -0.67
N GLY A 37 -0.29 -13.43 -0.68
CA GLY A 37 -1.16 -13.30 0.49
C GLY A 37 -1.70 -11.90 0.73
N TRP A 38 -2.30 -11.72 1.90
CA TRP A 38 -2.75 -10.41 2.35
C TRP A 38 -1.57 -9.59 2.88
N VAL A 39 -1.57 -8.30 2.58
CA VAL A 39 -0.65 -7.31 3.13
C VAL A 39 -1.47 -6.33 3.96
N THR A 40 -1.09 -6.16 5.22
CA THR A 40 -1.72 -5.26 6.19
C THR A 40 -0.91 -3.97 6.29
N LEU A 41 -1.55 -2.83 5.98
CA LEU A 41 -0.89 -1.52 6.06
C LEU A 41 -0.54 -1.21 7.52
N GLY A 42 0.65 -0.63 7.74
CA GLY A 42 1.18 -0.34 9.09
C GLY A 42 1.75 -1.54 9.85
N VAL A 43 1.60 -2.77 9.34
CA VAL A 43 2.14 -4.00 9.94
C VAL A 43 3.16 -4.65 9.01
N ASP A 44 2.76 -4.92 7.77
CA ASP A 44 3.61 -5.55 6.78
C ASP A 44 4.46 -4.51 6.03
N PRO A 45 5.69 -4.87 5.61
CA PRO A 45 6.54 -3.97 4.86
C PRO A 45 5.94 -3.70 3.47
N VAL A 46 5.40 -2.49 3.32
CA VAL A 46 5.03 -1.94 2.02
C VAL A 46 6.22 -1.12 1.52
N ARG A 47 6.69 -1.42 0.30
CA ARG A 47 7.86 -0.75 -0.31
C ARG A 47 7.74 0.76 -0.13
N THR A 48 8.50 1.34 0.79
CA THR A 48 8.76 2.77 0.82
C THR A 48 9.62 3.10 -0.40
N THR A 49 9.09 3.91 -1.30
CA THR A 49 9.89 4.49 -2.39
C THR A 49 11.09 5.18 -1.76
N ARG A 50 12.28 4.62 -1.98
CA ARG A 50 13.57 5.12 -1.49
C ARG A 50 13.87 6.49 -2.12
N ARG A 51 13.20 7.55 -1.66
CA ARG A 51 13.45 8.95 -2.02
C ARG A 51 13.82 9.82 -0.80
N ALA A 52 14.39 9.21 0.23
CA ALA A 52 14.87 9.93 1.42
C ALA A 52 16.23 9.43 1.95
N ARG A 53 17.15 8.99 1.07
CA ARG A 53 18.57 8.73 1.43
C ARG A 53 19.58 9.12 0.34
N GLN A 54 19.37 10.26 -0.29
CA GLN A 54 20.39 10.96 -1.09
C GLN A 54 20.32 12.45 -0.74
N ASN A 55 20.78 12.81 0.44
CA ASN A 55 21.19 14.18 0.82
C ASN A 55 21.99 14.08 2.13
N HIS A 56 23.15 13.43 2.07
CA HIS A 56 24.21 13.63 3.05
C HIS A 56 25.56 13.30 2.43
N TYR A 57 26.09 14.25 1.66
CA TYR A 57 27.52 14.49 1.56
C TYR A 57 27.74 15.95 1.96
N VAL A 58 27.98 16.16 3.25
CA VAL A 58 28.77 17.27 3.75
C VAL A 58 30.19 16.72 3.90
N GLN A 59 31.13 17.24 3.13
CA GLN A 59 32.47 17.68 3.54
C GLN A 59 32.96 18.67 2.48
#